data_AF-A0A2D6PX53-F1
#
_entry.id   AF-A0A2D6PX53-F1
#
_cell.length_a   1.000
_cell.length_b   1.000
_cell.length_c   1.000
_cell.angle_alpha   90.00
_cell.angle_beta   90.00
_cell.angle_gamma   90.00
#
_symmetry.space_group_name_H-M   'P 1'
#
loop_
_entity.id
_entity.type
_entity.pdbx_description
1 polymer ?
#
loop_
_entity_poly.entity_id
_entity_poly.type
_entity_poly.pdbx_seq_one_letter_code
_entity_poly.pdbx_strand_id
1 'polypeptide(L)'
;MACAAAVATLEIIRRDRLPACATELGAWALDRLRSLDHARIREVRGRGLMIAIELKERSAPFQRALQERGVLVLGAGPTALRLLPPLVITRDELGQVIDAIDEVLAS
;
A
#
# COMPACT_ATOMS: atom_id res chain seq x y z
N MET A 1 7.28 9.98 -29.39
CA MET A 1 7.59 8.85 -28.46
C MET A 1 6.63 8.79 -27.28
N ALA A 2 6.39 9.89 -26.56
CA ALA A 2 5.47 9.90 -25.41
C ALA A 2 4.06 9.35 -25.71
N CYS A 3 3.46 9.70 -26.86
CA CYS A 3 2.13 9.22 -27.23
C CYS A 3 2.08 7.70 -27.46
N ALA A 4 3.09 7.12 -28.11
CA ALA A 4 3.13 5.67 -28.36
C ALA A 4 3.26 4.86 -27.05
N ALA A 5 4.09 5.34 -26.12
CA ALA A 5 4.22 4.72 -24.79
C ALA A 5 2.92 4.84 -23.97
N ALA A 6 2.22 5.98 -24.04
CA ALA A 6 0.95 6.18 -23.36
C ALA A 6 -0.13 5.24 -23.90
N VAL A 7 -0.23 5.08 -25.23
CA VAL A 7 -1.18 4.14 -25.86
C VAL A 7 -0.90 2.71 -25.42
N ALA A 8 0.36 2.26 -25.51
CA ALA A 8 0.75 0.91 -25.07
C ALA A 8 0.42 0.67 -23.58
N THR A 9 0.63 1.68 -22.72
CA THR A 9 0.30 1.60 -21.29
C THR A 9 -1.20 1.46 -21.07
N LEU A 10 -2.02 2.25 -21.77
CA LEU A 10 -3.48 2.15 -21.67
C LEU A 10 -4.01 0.80 -22.19
N GLU A 11 -3.39 0.26 -23.24
CA GLU A 11 -3.71 -1.08 -23.75
C GLU A 11 -3.45 -2.16 -22.70
N ILE A 12 -2.31 -2.11 -22.02
CA ILE A 12 -1.97 -3.03 -20.92
C ILE A 12 -2.98 -2.88 -19.77
N ILE A 13 -3.25 -1.65 -19.33
CA ILE A 13 -4.24 -1.37 -18.26
C ILE A 13 -5.59 -2.00 -18.57
N ARG A 14 -6.04 -1.89 -19.83
CA ARG A 14 -7.31 -2.46 -20.27
C ARG A 14 -7.25 -3.98 -20.42
N ARG A 15 -6.24 -4.51 -21.10
CA ARG A 15 -6.07 -5.95 -21.39
C ARG A 15 -5.98 -6.76 -20.10
N ASP A 16 -5.17 -6.29 -19.15
CA ASP A 16 -4.89 -6.99 -17.90
C ASP A 16 -5.91 -6.63 -16.80
N ARG A 17 -6.91 -5.81 -17.12
CA ARG A 17 -8.00 -5.37 -16.23
C ARG A 17 -7.49 -4.80 -14.90
N LEU A 18 -6.37 -4.06 -14.95
CA LEU A 18 -5.67 -3.57 -13.75
C LEU A 18 -6.55 -2.79 -12.76
N PRO A 19 -7.54 -1.97 -13.18
CA PRO A 19 -8.44 -1.31 -12.24
C PRO A 19 -9.33 -2.26 -11.44
N ALA A 20 -9.77 -3.38 -12.04
CA ALA A 20 -10.55 -4.41 -11.35
C ALA A 20 -9.67 -5.17 -10.35
N CYS A 21 -8.47 -5.58 -10.78
CA CYS A 21 -7.48 -6.22 -9.90
C CYS A 21 -7.14 -5.33 -8.70
N ALA A 22 -6.93 -4.03 -8.92
CA ALA A 22 -6.63 -3.08 -7.85
C ALA A 22 -7.81 -2.89 -6.88
N THR A 23 -9.06 -3.01 -7.37
CA THR A 23 -10.26 -3.00 -6.52
C THR A 23 -10.28 -4.23 -5.62
N GLU A 24 -10.11 -5.42 -6.18
CA GLU A 24 -10.17 -6.70 -5.47
C GLU A 24 -9.03 -6.84 -4.45
N LEU A 25 -7.79 -6.62 -4.88
CA LEU A 25 -6.60 -6.68 -4.01
C LEU A 25 -6.62 -5.58 -2.95
N GLY A 26 -7.08 -4.38 -3.31
CA GLY A 26 -7.21 -3.26 -2.38
C GLY A 26 -8.22 -3.54 -1.26
N ALA A 27 -9.37 -4.14 -1.60
CA ALA A 27 -10.35 -4.54 -0.59
C ALA A 27 -9.77 -5.59 0.37
N TRP A 28 -9.13 -6.63 -0.16
CA TRP A 28 -8.45 -7.65 0.65
C TRP A 28 -7.39 -7.05 1.58
N ALA A 29 -6.54 -6.15 1.06
CA ALA A 29 -5.48 -5.52 1.83
C ALA A 29 -6.01 -4.59 2.91
N LEU A 30 -7.05 -3.81 2.61
CA LEU A 30 -7.72 -2.95 3.60
C LEU A 30 -8.31 -3.77 4.75
N ASP A 31 -8.98 -4.88 4.44
CA ASP A 31 -9.55 -5.76 5.46
C ASP A 31 -8.45 -6.39 6.32
N ARG A 32 -7.35 -6.85 5.70
CA ARG A 32 -6.22 -7.41 6.42
C ARG A 32 -5.54 -6.38 7.33
N LEU A 33 -5.27 -5.18 6.83
CA LEU A 33 -4.66 -4.10 7.62
C LEU A 33 -5.54 -3.65 8.78
N ARG A 34 -6.86 -3.58 8.58
CA ARG A 34 -7.83 -3.29 9.65
C ARG A 34 -7.85 -4.39 10.72
N SER A 35 -7.57 -5.63 10.34
CA SER A 35 -7.53 -6.77 11.27
C SER A 35 -6.29 -6.83 12.17
N LEU A 36 -5.24 -6.04 11.91
CA LEU A 36 -4.01 -6.06 12.71
C LEU A 36 -4.18 -5.50 14.13
N ASP A 37 -5.27 -4.76 14.40
CA ASP A 37 -5.67 -4.22 15.71
C ASP A 37 -4.52 -3.67 16.58
N HIS A 38 -3.70 -2.79 15.99
CA HIS A 38 -2.60 -2.14 16.72
C HIS A 38 -3.06 -0.90 17.47
N ALA A 39 -2.67 -0.78 18.75
CA ALA A 39 -2.96 0.39 19.56
C ALA A 39 -2.39 1.70 18.97
N ARG A 40 -1.32 1.62 18.15
CA ARG A 40 -0.69 2.75 17.45
C ARG A 40 -1.50 3.23 16.25
N ILE A 41 -2.36 2.39 15.67
CA ILE A 41 -3.19 2.75 14.51
C ILE A 41 -4.38 3.57 15.00
N ARG A 42 -4.61 4.72 14.34
CA ARG A 42 -5.81 5.54 14.49
C ARG A 42 -6.90 5.11 13.51
N GLU A 43 -6.53 4.87 12.26
CA GLU A 43 -7.47 4.57 11.18
C GLU A 43 -6.75 3.90 10.00
N VAL A 44 -7.44 2.99 9.31
CA VAL A 44 -7.02 2.49 8.00
C VAL A 44 -8.09 2.83 6.95
N ARG A 45 -7.69 3.62 5.95
CA ARG A 45 -8.56 4.09 4.86
C ARG A 45 -7.91 3.91 3.50
N GLY A 46 -8.70 3.87 2.44
CA GLY A 46 -8.17 3.75 1.09
C GLY A 46 -9.22 3.49 0.02
N ARG A 47 -8.79 3.48 -1.24
CA ARG A 47 -9.60 3.12 -2.40
C ARG A 47 -8.75 2.35 -3.39
N GLY A 48 -9.12 1.08 -3.63
CA GLY A 48 -8.27 0.15 -4.37
C GLY A 48 -6.90 0.03 -3.69
N LEU A 49 -5.82 0.05 -4.48
CA LEU A 49 -4.44 -0.01 -3.97
C LEU A 49 -3.92 1.32 -3.42
N MET A 50 -4.73 2.37 -3.38
CA MET A 50 -4.36 3.64 -2.75
C MET A 50 -4.74 3.60 -1.27
N ILE A 51 -3.80 3.18 -0.41
CA ILE A 51 -4.07 2.86 1.00
C ILE A 51 -3.29 3.80 1.92
N ALA A 52 -3.92 4.23 3.00
CA ALA A 52 -3.33 5.02 4.07
C ALA A 52 -3.60 4.39 5.44
N ILE A 53 -2.54 4.26 6.24
CA ILE A 53 -2.56 3.84 7.63
C ILE A 53 -2.23 5.07 8.46
N GLU A 54 -3.23 5.60 9.14
CA GLU A 54 -3.08 6.75 10.04
C GLU A 54 -2.59 6.26 11.40
N LEU A 55 -1.46 6.78 11.86
CA LEU A 55 -0.91 6.47 13.17
C LEU A 55 -1.28 7.55 14.19
N LYS A 56 -1.27 7.19 15.46
CA LYS A 56 -1.45 8.13 16.58
C LYS A 56 -0.19 8.96 16.86
N GLU A 57 0.94 8.56 16.28
CA GLU A 57 2.26 9.14 16.43
C GLU A 57 2.92 9.39 15.06
N ARG A 58 4.14 9.97 15.06
CA ARG A 58 4.81 10.32 13.80
C ARG A 58 5.14 9.06 13.00
N SER A 59 4.88 9.09 11.70
CA SER A 59 5.09 7.94 10.82
C SER A 59 6.55 7.74 10.39
N ALA A 60 7.38 8.78 10.46
CA ALA A 60 8.75 8.76 9.94
C ALA A 60 9.65 7.64 10.51
N PRO A 61 9.62 7.29 11.82
CA PRO A 61 10.39 6.17 12.35
C PRO A 61 9.97 4.83 11.72
N PHE A 62 8.68 4.58 11.57
CA PHE A 62 8.14 3.36 10.96
C PHE A 62 8.45 3.30 9.46
N GLN A 63 8.45 4.43 8.75
CA GLN A 63 8.88 4.49 7.34
C GLN A 63 10.34 4.05 7.19
N ARG A 64 11.22 4.52 8.09
CA ARG A 64 12.63 4.13 8.08
C ARG A 64 12.80 2.64 8.40
N ALA A 65 12.10 2.14 9.41
CA ALA A 65 12.15 0.72 9.78
C ALA A 65 11.65 -0.20 8.65
N LEU A 66 10.59 0.21 7.94
CA LEU A 66 10.11 -0.51 6.75
C LEU A 66 11.13 -0.47 5.61
N GLN A 67 11.77 0.69 5.38
CA GLN A 67 12.81 0.83 4.36
C GLN A 67 14.02 -0.07 4.65
N GLU A 68 14.45 -0.19 5.90
CA GLU A 68 15.53 -1.09 6.32
C GLU A 68 15.18 -2.56 6.07
N ARG A 69 13.89 -2.90 6.04
CA ARG A 69 13.35 -4.22 5.69
C ARG A 69 13.05 -4.38 4.19
N GLY A 70 13.44 -3.40 3.36
CA GLY A 70 13.25 -3.45 1.91
C GLY A 70 11.86 -3.01 1.43
N VAL A 71 11.00 -2.50 2.32
CA VAL A 71 9.65 -2.03 1.98
C VAL A 71 9.61 -0.51 1.90
N LEU A 72 9.41 0.02 0.70
CA LEU A 72 9.30 1.46 0.48
C LEU A 72 7.85 1.93 0.65
N VAL A 73 7.64 2.80 1.63
CA VAL A 73 6.36 3.46 1.90
C VAL A 73 6.52 4.97 1.90
N LEU A 74 5.46 5.70 1.57
CA LEU A 74 5.49 7.16 1.54
C LEU A 74 4.83 7.74 2.80
N GLY A 75 5.26 8.91 3.22
CA GLY A 75 4.50 9.73 4.15
C GLY A 75 3.36 10.47 3.46
N ALA A 76 2.25 10.66 4.18
CA ALA A 76 1.21 11.61 3.83
C ALA A 76 0.89 12.49 5.05
N GLY A 77 1.60 13.62 5.17
CA GLY A 77 1.61 14.38 6.42
C GLY A 77 2.46 13.71 7.51
N PRO A 78 2.33 14.15 8.77
CA PRO A 78 3.23 13.73 9.84
C PRO A 78 2.98 12.32 10.39
N THR A 79 1.77 11.79 10.19
CA THR A 79 1.25 10.62 10.93
C THR A 79 0.75 9.49 10.03
N ALA A 80 0.67 9.67 8.72
CA ALA A 80 0.15 8.63 7.83
C ALA A 80 1.26 7.92 7.03
N LEU A 81 1.20 6.58 7.03
CA LEU A 81 1.90 5.72 6.08
C LEU A 81 1.01 5.51 4.86
N ARG A 82 1.53 5.77 3.66
CA ARG A 82 0.82 5.66 2.40
C ARG A 82 1.44 4.57 1.53
N LEU A 83 0.62 3.60 1.16
CA LEU A 83 0.96 2.53 0.22
C LEU A 83 0.41 2.91 -1.15
N LEU A 84 1.31 2.96 -2.14
CA LEU A 84 1.00 3.19 -3.56
C LEU A 84 1.75 2.14 -4.40
N PRO A 85 1.44 0.84 -4.23
CA PRO A 85 2.10 -0.20 -5.00
C PRO A 85 1.72 -0.09 -6.48
N PRO A 86 2.56 -0.65 -7.38
CA PRO A 86 2.21 -0.76 -8.80
C PRO A 86 0.94 -1.61 -8.97
N LEU A 87 0.15 -1.32 -10.00
CA LEU A 87 -1.12 -2.03 -10.24
C LEU A 87 -0.95 -3.52 -10.61
N VAL A 88 0.29 -3.93 -10.89
CA VAL A 88 0.67 -5.31 -11.21
C VAL A 88 1.14 -6.09 -9.97
N ILE A 89 1.14 -5.48 -8.78
CA ILE A 89 1.54 -6.15 -7.54
C ILE A 89 0.68 -7.40 -7.31
N THR A 90 1.32 -8.48 -6.89
CA THR A 90 0.64 -9.73 -6.55
C THR A 90 0.10 -9.69 -5.13
N ARG A 91 -0.85 -10.59 -4.84
CA ARG A 91 -1.38 -10.75 -3.48
C ARG A 91 -0.30 -11.16 -2.48
N ASP A 92 0.64 -12.00 -2.91
CA ASP A 92 1.71 -12.52 -2.04
C ASP A 92 2.72 -11.41 -1.70
N GLU A 93 3.14 -10.61 -2.69
CA GLU A 93 4.00 -9.43 -2.46
C GLU A 93 3.30 -8.42 -1.54
N LEU A 94 2.00 -8.17 -1.76
CA LEU A 94 1.24 -7.27 -0.91
C LEU A 94 1.08 -7.83 0.52
N GLY A 95 0.97 -9.16 0.66
CA GLY A 95 1.01 -9.86 1.95
C GLY A 95 2.32 -9.63 2.69
N GLN A 96 3.46 -9.81 2.01
CA GLN A 96 4.78 -9.54 2.58
C GLN A 96 4.92 -8.09 3.08
N VAL A 97 4.36 -7.13 2.34
CA VAL A 97 4.33 -5.71 2.76
C VAL A 97 3.50 -5.54 4.03
N ILE A 98 2.33 -6.18 4.11
CA ILE A 98 1.45 -6.09 5.29
C ILE A 98 2.11 -6.75 6.50
N ASP A 99 2.75 -7.91 6.34
CA ASP A 99 3.45 -8.59 7.43
C ASP A 99 4.62 -7.75 7.95
N ALA A 100 5.39 -7.11 7.06
CA ALA A 100 6.45 -6.18 7.47
C ALA A 100 5.90 -4.96 8.25
N ILE A 101 4.71 -4.46 7.87
CA ILE A 101 4.02 -3.38 8.60
C ILE A 101 3.60 -3.86 9.99
N ASP A 102 3.04 -5.07 10.09
CA ASP A 102 2.62 -5.66 11.36
C ASP A 102 3.81 -5.75 12.33
N GLU A 103 4.93 -6.31 11.87
CA GLU A 103 6.15 -6.45 12.68
C GLU A 103 6.73 -5.10 13.12
N VAL A 104 6.72 -4.09 12.25
CA VAL A 104 7.26 -2.75 12.55
C VAL A 104 6.35 -1.97 13.51
N LEU A 105 5.03 -2.20 13.47
CA LEU A 105 4.11 -1.56 14.40
C LEU A 105 4.07 -2.25 15.77
N ALA A 106 4.43 -3.55 15.83
CA ALA A 106 4.52 -4.32 17.06
C ALA A 106 5.77 -4.00 17.91
N SER A 107 6.85 -3.48 17.32
CA SER A 107 8.04 -2.99 18.03
C SER A 107 7.79 -1.65 18.73
#